data_AF-A0A2V2FH20-F1
#
_entry.id   AF-A0A2V2FH20-F1
#
_cell.length_a   1.000
_cell.length_b   1.000
_cell.length_c   1.000
_cell.angle_alpha   90.00
_cell.angle_beta   90.00
_cell.angle_gamma   90.00
#
_symmetry.space_group_name_H-M   'P 1'
#
loop_
_entity.id
_entity.type
_entity.pdbx_description
1 polymer ?
#
loop_
_entity_poly.entity_id
_entity_poly.type
_entity_poly.pdbx_seq_one_letter_code
_entity_poly.pdbx_strand_id
1 'polypeptide(L)'
;MIKRIFATMMSLCLLLGLMPTVALAEGESAAPTPEYVAWIEEQGYETLEAAVTAAESGDTITLGEGKYTLYKKGAVTRGKDLTFVGQGADKTAWGIGATIPNPDLFGTEYNGDYSFDGAGTITFKNMTLQSGAVDYLGFIRADHTITENCVINGKTFYWGYSSATFKDTIFNCPAGDYALWTYSSPMMTFDTCTFNSSGKTINVYTDFGAGKHDITVNYKDCTVIGSTLEEKKDKAVMNINDSNMGDYKYIINISGTNVVNGVTPDNLNNEYTKEQKDISCSSLFEFNTKYGAGNSGRTVVNVDEVAVWKDGKMVSHVNSDGQRDNAFTVTESEWIPNADETAYTRTVTKVCDYCGYTEETEETGYTVSYALNGGTGSDTVDYSEEIVAADAETTVKAAPSRNGYTFTGWSDGENAYHPGDELTVTGNTTLTAQWSSNSTPEDPVEPTSTPEQPDDPLPPQTGDNSNVSRWMALMLISCGGFAGTFMFKKKKADK
;
A
#
# COMPACT_ATOMS: atom_id res chain seq x y z
N MET A 1 44.89 58.84 60.84
CA MET A 1 45.80 58.13 59.93
C MET A 1 45.75 56.64 60.25
N ILE A 2 45.39 55.81 59.25
CA ILE A 2 45.80 54.40 59.07
C ILE A 2 45.54 53.49 60.30
N LYS A 3 44.34 52.99 60.61
CA LYS A 3 43.46 52.04 59.90
C LYS A 3 44.15 50.78 59.34
N ARG A 4 44.28 49.78 60.20
CA ARG A 4 44.20 48.35 59.89
C ARG A 4 43.68 47.60 61.13
N ILE A 5 42.74 46.68 60.87
CA ILE A 5 42.33 45.52 61.69
C ILE A 5 41.25 45.77 62.75
N PHE A 6 40.27 44.86 62.76
CA PHE A 6 39.17 44.53 63.70
C PHE A 6 37.84 44.48 62.94
N ALA A 7 37.50 43.37 62.27
CA ALA A 7 37.16 42.05 62.81
C ALA A 7 35.96 42.12 63.76
N THR A 8 34.80 41.75 63.19
CA THR A 8 33.79 40.86 63.75
C THR A 8 33.37 41.09 65.20
N MET A 9 32.08 41.43 65.33
CA MET A 9 31.17 41.14 66.45
C MET A 9 30.58 42.40 67.10
N MET A 10 29.26 42.54 66.88
CA MET A 10 28.29 43.20 67.77
C MET A 10 28.13 44.72 67.67
N SER A 11 27.31 45.16 66.71
CA SER A 11 26.29 46.16 67.00
C SER A 11 25.01 45.42 67.36
N LEU A 12 24.97 44.94 68.60
CA LEU A 12 23.80 44.44 69.28
C LEU A 12 23.38 45.52 70.26
N CYS A 13 22.37 46.30 69.91
CA CYS A 13 21.55 46.97 70.90
C CYS A 13 20.13 46.49 70.66
N LEU A 14 19.79 45.36 71.27
CA LEU A 14 18.48 44.98 71.84
C LEU A 14 18.50 43.49 72.19
N LEU A 15 19.25 43.14 73.24
CA LEU A 15 19.07 41.90 73.99
C LEU A 15 19.29 42.24 75.47
N LEU A 16 18.23 42.13 76.27
CA LEU A 16 18.22 41.59 77.63
C LEU A 16 16.84 41.84 78.26
N GLY A 17 15.99 40.81 78.21
CA GLY A 17 14.72 40.80 78.91
C GLY A 17 13.87 39.57 78.59
N LEU A 18 13.99 38.56 79.45
CA LEU A 18 13.00 37.51 79.76
C LEU A 18 12.97 36.25 78.85
N MET A 19 13.39 35.12 79.45
CA MET A 19 12.90 33.77 79.09
C MET A 19 11.54 33.50 79.79
N PRO A 20 10.90 32.32 79.68
CA PRO A 20 9.77 32.08 78.77
C PRO A 20 8.48 31.67 79.51
N THR A 21 7.32 31.93 78.93
CA THR A 21 6.09 31.20 79.27
C THR A 21 5.31 30.88 78.01
N VAL A 22 4.93 29.61 77.93
CA VAL A 22 4.31 28.87 76.84
C VAL A 22 3.10 29.58 76.23
N ALA A 23 3.08 29.72 74.91
CA ALA A 23 1.86 29.76 74.12
C ALA A 23 1.91 28.57 73.14
N LEU A 24 1.00 27.62 73.34
CA LEU A 24 0.66 26.61 72.35
C LEU A 24 0.12 27.34 71.11
N ALA A 25 0.92 27.41 70.05
CA ALA A 25 0.40 27.56 68.71
C ALA A 25 0.47 26.16 68.09
N GLU A 26 -0.69 25.53 67.95
CA GLU A 26 -0.87 24.33 67.14
C GLU A 26 -0.14 24.53 65.81
N GLY A 27 0.66 23.54 65.41
CA GLY A 27 1.24 23.54 64.08
C GLY A 27 0.11 23.45 63.08
N GLU A 28 -0.24 24.58 62.46
CA GLU A 28 -0.90 24.54 61.16
C GLU A 28 0.08 23.84 60.22
N SER A 29 -0.21 22.57 59.92
CA SER A 29 0.34 21.94 58.74
C SER A 29 0.03 22.88 57.58
N ALA A 30 1.05 23.35 56.86
CA ALA A 30 0.83 24.02 55.59
C ALA A 30 -0.17 23.15 54.80
N ALA A 31 -1.34 23.71 54.47
CA ALA A 31 -2.33 22.99 53.71
C ALA A 31 -1.63 22.41 52.46
N PRO A 32 -1.81 21.12 52.15
CA PRO A 32 -1.17 20.53 50.99
C PRO A 32 -1.50 21.39 49.77
N THR A 33 -0.47 21.75 48.99
CA THR A 33 -0.69 22.40 47.69
C THR A 33 -1.59 21.49 46.87
N PRO A 34 -2.73 21.96 46.35
CA PRO A 34 -3.65 21.11 45.61
C PRO A 34 -2.92 20.51 44.40
N GLU A 35 -2.89 19.18 44.34
CA GLU A 35 -2.34 18.43 43.21
C GLU A 35 -3.43 18.40 42.12
N TYR A 36 -3.30 19.28 41.14
CA TYR A 36 -4.21 19.33 40.01
C TYR A 36 -3.89 18.21 39.02
N VAL A 37 -4.93 17.60 38.46
CA VAL A 37 -4.83 16.50 37.49
C VAL A 37 -5.37 16.86 36.11
N ALA A 38 -6.17 17.93 36.04
CA ALA A 38 -6.77 18.43 34.80
C ALA A 38 -6.76 19.95 34.79
N TRP A 39 -6.65 20.55 33.60
CA TRP A 39 -6.61 21.99 33.40
C TRP A 39 -7.50 22.41 32.25
N ILE A 40 -8.23 23.51 32.42
CA ILE A 40 -8.86 24.27 31.35
C ILE A 40 -8.14 25.60 31.32
N GLU A 41 -7.41 25.86 30.23
CA GLU A 41 -6.45 26.97 30.16
C GLU A 41 -5.48 26.95 31.36
N GLU A 42 -5.45 28.00 32.17
CA GLU A 42 -4.61 28.12 33.36
C GLU A 42 -5.28 27.57 34.64
N GLN A 43 -6.60 27.29 34.60
CA GLN A 43 -7.36 26.85 35.76
C GLN A 43 -7.17 25.35 36.00
N GLY A 44 -6.57 24.99 37.14
CA GLY A 44 -6.38 23.62 37.58
C GLY A 44 -7.58 23.05 38.37
N TYR A 45 -7.80 21.75 38.22
CA TYR A 45 -8.84 20.98 38.90
C TYR A 45 -8.23 19.72 39.56
N GLU A 46 -8.63 19.46 40.80
CA GLU A 46 -8.15 18.30 41.58
C GLU A 46 -8.72 16.97 41.06
N THR A 47 -9.82 17.01 40.29
CA THR A 47 -10.41 15.84 39.66
C THR A 47 -10.82 16.12 38.22
N LEU A 48 -10.80 15.08 37.39
CA LEU A 48 -11.31 15.13 36.03
C LEU A 48 -12.81 15.46 35.99
N GLU A 49 -13.60 14.89 36.91
CA GLU A 49 -15.04 15.12 37.00
C GLU A 49 -15.37 16.61 37.22
N ALA A 50 -14.60 17.28 38.09
CA ALA A 50 -14.74 18.70 38.34
C ALA A 50 -14.40 19.54 37.09
N ALA A 51 -13.29 19.22 36.41
CA ALA A 51 -12.92 19.88 35.17
C ALA A 51 -14.01 19.75 34.10
N VAL A 52 -14.49 18.52 33.85
CA VAL A 52 -15.51 18.24 32.82
C VAL A 52 -16.85 18.90 33.14
N THR A 53 -17.21 18.95 34.42
CA THR A 53 -18.46 19.60 34.84
C THR A 53 -18.38 21.11 34.65
N ALA A 54 -17.22 21.72 34.94
CA ALA A 54 -16.98 23.15 34.75
C ALA A 54 -16.80 23.56 33.28
N ALA A 55 -16.32 22.65 32.43
CA ALA A 55 -16.06 22.92 31.02
C ALA A 55 -17.30 23.39 30.25
N GLU A 56 -17.13 24.40 29.40
CA GLU A 56 -18.08 24.82 28.39
C GLU A 56 -17.92 23.98 27.10
N SER A 57 -18.90 24.05 26.20
CA SER A 57 -18.79 23.39 24.91
C SER A 57 -17.71 24.05 24.05
N GLY A 58 -16.79 23.25 23.52
CA GLY A 58 -15.61 23.71 22.78
C GLY A 58 -14.33 23.72 23.62
N ASP A 59 -14.42 23.51 24.94
CA ASP A 59 -13.27 23.55 25.81
C ASP A 59 -12.26 22.42 25.57
N THR A 60 -11.00 22.75 25.83
CA THR A 60 -9.90 21.79 25.86
C THR A 60 -9.46 21.55 27.30
N ILE A 61 -9.55 20.30 27.74
CA ILE A 61 -9.14 19.81 29.04
C ILE A 61 -7.78 19.11 28.87
N THR A 62 -6.72 19.73 29.37
CA THR A 62 -5.39 19.11 29.41
C THR A 62 -5.29 18.22 30.63
N LEU A 63 -4.75 17.01 30.46
CA LEU A 63 -4.61 16.00 31.51
C LEU A 63 -3.15 15.87 31.94
N GLY A 64 -2.94 15.66 33.23
CA GLY A 64 -1.64 15.33 33.80
C GLY A 64 -1.18 13.93 33.41
N GLU A 65 0.01 13.56 33.86
CA GLU A 65 0.40 12.14 33.92
C GLU A 65 -0.59 11.37 34.80
N GLY A 66 -0.96 10.17 34.39
CA GLY A 66 -1.85 9.31 35.18
C GLY A 66 -2.92 8.60 34.37
N LYS A 67 -3.86 8.00 35.11
CA LYS A 67 -4.96 7.20 34.57
C LYS A 67 -6.29 7.86 34.86
N TYR A 68 -7.09 8.04 33.82
CA TYR A 68 -8.32 8.80 33.85
C TYR A 68 -9.49 7.92 33.41
N THR A 69 -10.68 8.22 33.93
CA THR A 69 -11.95 7.65 33.45
C THR A 69 -13.10 8.50 33.97
N LEU A 70 -14.19 8.55 33.21
CA LEU A 70 -15.46 9.11 33.65
C LEU A 70 -16.51 8.03 33.95
N TYR A 71 -16.17 6.76 33.76
CA TYR A 71 -17.10 5.66 33.95
C TYR A 71 -17.64 5.66 35.38
N LYS A 72 -18.96 5.83 35.50
CA LYS A 72 -19.70 5.97 36.78
C LYS A 72 -19.20 7.11 37.68
N LYS A 73 -18.65 8.17 37.09
CA LYS A 73 -18.24 9.40 37.82
C LYS A 73 -19.27 10.52 37.75
N GLY A 74 -20.24 10.48 36.83
CA GLY A 74 -21.37 11.42 36.84
C GLY A 74 -21.05 12.84 36.35
N ALA A 75 -19.95 13.02 35.60
CA ALA A 75 -19.60 14.30 34.99
C ALA A 75 -20.64 14.76 33.95
N VAL A 76 -20.82 16.08 33.79
CA VAL A 76 -21.82 16.66 32.87
C VAL A 76 -21.21 16.89 31.47
N THR A 77 -21.56 16.03 30.53
CA THR A 77 -21.03 16.03 29.14
C THR A 77 -22.09 16.28 28.06
N ARG A 78 -23.38 16.06 28.38
CA ARG A 78 -24.48 16.22 27.42
C ARG A 78 -24.49 17.61 26.80
N GLY A 79 -24.63 17.66 25.47
CA GLY A 79 -24.71 18.87 24.67
C GLY A 79 -23.39 19.65 24.54
N LYS A 80 -22.26 19.06 24.97
CA LYS A 80 -20.95 19.69 24.87
C LYS A 80 -20.09 19.01 23.80
N ASP A 81 -19.30 19.81 23.12
CA ASP A 81 -18.08 19.38 22.43
C ASP A 81 -16.92 19.50 23.41
N LEU A 82 -16.09 18.47 23.58
CA LEU A 82 -14.99 18.47 24.54
C LEU A 82 -13.74 17.86 23.92
N THR A 83 -12.59 18.48 24.17
CA THR A 83 -11.28 17.95 23.78
C THR A 83 -10.46 17.59 25.01
N PHE A 84 -9.92 16.36 25.06
CA PHE A 84 -9.02 15.88 26.10
C PHE A 84 -7.62 15.71 25.53
N VAL A 85 -6.61 16.34 26.13
CA VAL A 85 -5.21 16.28 25.66
C VAL A 85 -4.32 15.69 26.74
N GLY A 86 -3.68 14.55 26.45
CA GLY A 86 -2.70 13.92 27.33
C GLY A 86 -1.27 14.39 27.09
N GLN A 87 -0.35 13.92 27.94
CA GLN A 87 1.07 14.26 27.85
C GLN A 87 1.90 13.28 27.01
N GLY A 88 1.24 12.34 26.32
CA GLY A 88 1.86 11.23 25.59
C GLY A 88 1.26 9.88 25.97
N ALA A 89 1.32 8.93 25.04
CA ALA A 89 0.77 7.59 25.21
C ALA A 89 1.41 6.80 26.37
N ASP A 90 2.66 7.12 26.73
CA ASP A 90 3.41 6.54 27.84
C ASP A 90 3.08 7.16 29.21
N LYS A 91 2.44 8.33 29.23
CA LYS A 91 2.20 9.12 30.45
C LYS A 91 0.74 9.24 30.84
N THR A 92 -0.13 9.42 29.86
CA THR A 92 -1.57 9.64 30.09
C THR A 92 -2.36 8.50 29.48
N ALA A 93 -3.20 7.87 30.29
CA ALA A 93 -4.10 6.81 29.84
C ALA A 93 -5.55 7.06 30.24
N TRP A 94 -6.48 6.69 29.38
CA TRP A 94 -7.93 6.74 29.61
C TRP A 94 -8.51 5.33 29.61
N GLY A 95 -9.19 4.94 30.69
CA GLY A 95 -9.93 3.69 30.77
C GLY A 95 -11.33 3.83 30.22
N ILE A 96 -11.69 2.96 29.25
CA ILE A 96 -13.01 2.91 28.63
C ILE A 96 -13.85 1.82 29.29
N GLY A 97 -14.97 2.22 29.89
CA GLY A 97 -15.95 1.28 30.45
C GLY A 97 -15.47 0.49 31.66
N ALA A 98 -16.17 -0.61 31.95
CA ALA A 98 -15.86 -1.47 33.09
C ALA A 98 -14.65 -2.36 32.83
N THR A 99 -13.80 -2.55 33.85
CA THR A 99 -12.68 -3.50 33.79
C THR A 99 -13.14 -4.97 33.71
N ILE A 100 -14.31 -5.29 34.27
CA ILE A 100 -14.99 -6.58 34.16
C ILE A 100 -16.45 -6.29 33.77
N PRO A 101 -16.84 -6.53 32.51
CA PRO A 101 -18.22 -6.29 32.05
C PRO A 101 -19.18 -7.34 32.63
N ASN A 102 -20.45 -6.98 32.74
CA ASN A 102 -21.49 -7.86 33.24
C ASN A 102 -21.85 -8.92 32.17
N PRO A 103 -21.65 -10.23 32.42
CA PRO A 103 -21.95 -11.29 31.46
C PRO A 103 -23.40 -11.34 31.00
N ASP A 104 -24.36 -10.97 31.86
CA ASP A 104 -25.79 -10.97 31.54
C ASP A 104 -26.17 -9.90 30.50
N LEU A 105 -25.27 -8.93 30.29
CA LEU A 105 -25.44 -7.82 29.36
C LEU A 105 -24.57 -7.99 28.09
N PHE A 106 -23.94 -9.15 27.91
CA PHE A 106 -23.22 -9.45 26.66
C PHE A 106 -24.19 -9.47 25.47
N GLY A 107 -23.78 -8.86 24.35
CA GLY A 107 -24.68 -8.68 23.22
C GLY A 107 -25.60 -7.47 23.33
N THR A 108 -25.44 -6.62 24.35
CA THR A 108 -26.25 -5.41 24.57
C THR A 108 -25.39 -4.17 24.74
N GLU A 109 -25.97 -2.99 24.49
CA GLU A 109 -25.31 -1.69 24.71
C GLU A 109 -24.91 -1.44 26.18
N TYR A 110 -25.50 -2.18 27.13
CA TYR A 110 -25.45 -1.88 28.56
C TYR A 110 -24.12 -2.21 29.27
N ASN A 111 -23.13 -2.74 28.55
CA ASN A 111 -21.74 -2.87 29.05
C ASN A 111 -20.84 -1.69 28.68
N GLY A 112 -21.31 -0.76 27.85
CA GLY A 112 -20.53 0.37 27.36
C GLY A 112 -20.37 1.53 28.35
N ASP A 113 -19.56 2.50 27.96
CA ASP A 113 -19.27 3.72 28.70
C ASP A 113 -20.19 4.87 28.25
N TYR A 114 -21.20 5.16 29.08
CA TYR A 114 -22.17 6.22 28.85
C TYR A 114 -21.72 7.60 29.35
N SER A 115 -20.43 7.77 29.67
CA SER A 115 -19.91 9.06 30.16
C SER A 115 -20.10 10.22 29.20
N PHE A 116 -20.37 9.95 27.92
CA PHE A 116 -20.56 10.96 26.87
C PHE A 116 -21.95 10.90 26.22
N ASP A 117 -22.93 10.33 26.93
CA ASP A 117 -24.29 10.19 26.41
C ASP A 117 -24.95 11.54 26.09
N GLY A 118 -25.22 11.77 24.81
CA GLY A 118 -25.77 12.99 24.26
C GLY A 118 -24.77 14.14 24.16
N ALA A 119 -23.47 13.88 24.28
CA ALA A 119 -22.44 14.84 23.92
C ALA A 119 -22.37 15.03 22.40
N GLY A 120 -21.86 16.18 21.94
CA GLY A 120 -21.58 16.41 20.52
C GLY A 120 -20.31 15.69 20.11
N THR A 121 -19.23 16.43 19.94
CA THR A 121 -17.91 15.92 19.56
C THR A 121 -17.02 15.70 20.76
N ILE A 122 -16.54 14.47 20.94
CA ILE A 122 -15.53 14.12 21.93
C ILE A 122 -14.21 13.80 21.24
N THR A 123 -13.18 14.57 21.57
CA THR A 123 -11.84 14.41 20.98
C THR A 123 -10.84 13.97 22.03
N PHE A 124 -10.04 12.93 21.75
CA PHE A 124 -8.91 12.51 22.56
C PHE A 124 -7.60 12.70 21.78
N LYS A 125 -6.61 13.35 22.40
CA LYS A 125 -5.31 13.60 21.79
C LYS A 125 -4.16 13.13 22.67
N ASN A 126 -3.09 12.62 22.06
CA ASN A 126 -1.80 12.38 22.70
C ASN A 126 -1.87 11.51 23.97
N MET A 127 -2.61 10.40 23.91
CA MET A 127 -2.78 9.51 25.07
C MET A 127 -3.01 8.06 24.66
N THR A 128 -2.97 7.17 25.65
CA THR A 128 -3.43 5.78 25.47
C THR A 128 -4.90 5.66 25.86
N LEU A 129 -5.74 5.13 24.99
CA LEU A 129 -7.09 4.68 25.32
C LEU A 129 -7.05 3.17 25.55
N GLN A 130 -7.56 2.72 26.69
CA GLN A 130 -7.54 1.31 27.08
C GLN A 130 -8.96 0.79 27.26
N SER A 131 -9.33 -0.18 26.44
CA SER A 131 -10.53 -1.01 26.60
C SER A 131 -10.15 -2.43 27.02
N GLY A 132 -11.13 -3.22 27.44
CA GLY A 132 -10.95 -4.65 27.67
C GLY A 132 -10.89 -5.48 26.38
N ALA A 133 -10.88 -6.80 26.54
CA ALA A 133 -10.98 -7.76 25.42
C ALA A 133 -12.44 -8.17 25.13
N VAL A 134 -13.40 -7.59 25.83
CA VAL A 134 -14.80 -8.00 25.77
C VAL A 134 -15.56 -7.15 24.76
N ASP A 135 -16.51 -7.78 24.08
CA ASP A 135 -17.41 -7.10 23.16
C ASP A 135 -18.19 -5.99 23.87
N TYR A 136 -18.53 -4.94 23.11
CA TYR A 136 -19.36 -3.80 23.53
C TYR A 136 -18.72 -2.83 24.53
N LEU A 137 -17.42 -2.97 24.85
CA LEU A 137 -16.68 -1.98 25.62
C LEU A 137 -16.23 -0.81 24.74
N GLY A 138 -16.90 0.32 24.89
CA GLY A 138 -16.73 1.49 24.03
C GLY A 138 -17.48 2.69 24.57
N PHE A 139 -17.22 3.89 24.04
CA PHE A 139 -18.02 5.06 24.38
C PHE A 139 -19.39 4.95 23.71
N ILE A 140 -20.45 5.40 24.37
CA ILE A 140 -21.84 5.25 23.89
C ILE A 140 -22.54 6.61 23.78
N ARG A 141 -23.18 6.85 22.62
CA ARG A 141 -24.09 7.97 22.32
C ARG A 141 -23.48 9.37 22.39
N ALA A 142 -22.18 9.53 22.17
CA ALA A 142 -21.67 10.80 21.66
C ALA A 142 -21.98 10.90 20.15
N ASP A 143 -22.14 12.10 19.61
CA ASP A 143 -22.44 12.29 18.19
C ASP A 143 -21.19 12.01 17.33
N HIS A 144 -20.04 12.51 17.76
CA HIS A 144 -18.76 12.29 17.10
C HIS A 144 -17.68 11.87 18.10
N THR A 145 -16.88 10.86 17.77
CA THR A 145 -15.60 10.59 18.46
C THR A 145 -14.44 10.84 17.53
N ILE A 146 -13.41 11.52 18.03
CA ILE A 146 -12.16 11.74 17.32
C ILE A 146 -10.99 11.28 18.20
N THR A 147 -10.07 10.49 17.65
CA THR A 147 -8.75 10.26 18.26
C THR A 147 -7.67 10.79 17.35
N GLU A 148 -6.68 11.48 17.94
CA GLU A 148 -5.56 12.08 17.21
C GLU A 148 -4.26 11.79 17.94
N ASN A 149 -3.32 11.14 17.26
CA ASN A 149 -2.03 10.73 17.84
C ASN A 149 -2.23 9.93 19.15
N CYS A 150 -3.10 8.93 19.10
CA CYS A 150 -3.46 8.09 20.24
C CYS A 150 -3.03 6.64 20.04
N VAL A 151 -2.84 5.93 21.14
CA VAL A 151 -2.69 4.47 21.14
C VAL A 151 -3.96 3.86 21.70
N ILE A 152 -4.60 2.95 20.96
CA ILE A 152 -5.79 2.22 21.42
C ILE A 152 -5.39 0.78 21.71
N ASN A 153 -5.57 0.38 22.95
CA ASN A 153 -5.34 -0.98 23.41
C ASN A 153 -6.68 -1.68 23.67
N GLY A 154 -6.83 -2.89 23.14
CA GLY A 154 -8.03 -3.69 23.32
C GLY A 154 -9.07 -3.43 22.23
N LYS A 155 -10.29 -3.95 22.45
CA LYS A 155 -11.38 -3.88 21.48
C LYS A 155 -12.29 -2.72 21.81
N THR A 156 -12.54 -1.83 20.84
CA THR A 156 -13.41 -0.65 21.05
C THR A 156 -14.63 -0.66 20.15
N PHE A 157 -15.72 -0.08 20.65
CA PHE A 157 -17.01 0.03 19.95
C PHE A 157 -17.54 1.46 20.06
N TYR A 158 -18.30 1.92 19.06
CA TYR A 158 -18.71 3.32 18.95
C TYR A 158 -20.20 3.38 18.64
N TRP A 159 -21.07 3.12 19.61
CA TRP A 159 -22.54 3.04 19.44
C TRP A 159 -23.28 4.37 19.45
N GLY A 160 -24.16 4.59 18.47
CA GLY A 160 -25.09 5.74 18.48
C GLY A 160 -24.44 7.06 18.07
N TYR A 161 -23.38 6.97 17.26
CA TYR A 161 -22.64 8.10 16.71
C TYR A 161 -23.19 8.45 15.33
N SER A 162 -22.96 9.68 14.89
CA SER A 162 -22.92 10.02 13.46
C SER A 162 -21.56 9.65 12.85
N SER A 163 -20.45 9.80 13.59
CA SER A 163 -19.14 9.35 13.10
C SER A 163 -18.11 8.99 14.20
N ALA A 164 -17.15 8.15 13.82
CA ALA A 164 -15.92 7.89 14.57
C ALA A 164 -14.69 8.09 13.67
N THR A 165 -13.74 8.93 14.09
CA THR A 165 -12.56 9.30 13.30
C THR A 165 -11.29 9.00 14.07
N PHE A 166 -10.35 8.33 13.42
CA PHE A 166 -9.06 7.95 13.95
C PHE A 166 -7.98 8.54 13.06
N LYS A 167 -7.14 9.41 13.63
CA LYS A 167 -6.02 10.06 12.95
C LYS A 167 -4.74 9.73 13.67
N ASP A 168 -3.71 9.31 12.93
CA ASP A 168 -2.40 8.96 13.48
C ASP A 168 -2.52 8.01 14.68
N THR A 169 -3.49 7.08 14.60
CA THR A 169 -3.86 6.24 15.74
C THR A 169 -3.25 4.85 15.58
N ILE A 170 -2.63 4.36 16.65
CA ILE A 170 -2.07 3.01 16.71
C ILE A 170 -3.08 2.10 17.42
N PHE A 171 -3.58 1.09 16.72
CA PHE A 171 -4.44 0.05 17.27
C PHE A 171 -3.60 -1.18 17.63
N ASN A 172 -3.53 -1.48 18.93
CA ASN A 172 -3.02 -2.75 19.43
C ASN A 172 -4.20 -3.72 19.56
N CYS A 173 -4.43 -4.50 18.50
CA CYS A 173 -5.58 -5.38 18.38
C CYS A 173 -5.49 -6.50 19.43
N PRO A 174 -6.63 -6.96 19.99
CA PRO A 174 -6.63 -8.12 20.87
C PRO A 174 -6.14 -9.39 20.14
N ALA A 175 -5.57 -10.34 20.90
CA ALA A 175 -4.96 -11.55 20.38
C ALA A 175 -5.96 -12.44 19.57
N GLY A 176 -5.84 -12.41 18.24
CA GLY A 176 -6.70 -13.06 17.26
C GLY A 176 -8.16 -12.65 17.33
N ASP A 177 -8.42 -11.39 17.64
CA ASP A 177 -9.70 -10.71 17.52
C ASP A 177 -9.50 -9.33 16.85
N TYR A 178 -10.59 -8.71 16.40
CA TYR A 178 -10.59 -7.44 15.70
C TYR A 178 -10.31 -6.25 16.63
N ALA A 179 -9.72 -5.17 16.09
CA ALA A 179 -9.58 -3.90 16.80
C ALA A 179 -10.95 -3.26 17.13
N LEU A 180 -11.87 -3.35 16.17
CA LEU A 180 -13.21 -2.77 16.25
C LEU A 180 -14.14 -3.40 15.21
N TRP A 181 -15.44 -3.17 15.43
CA TRP A 181 -16.50 -3.54 14.49
C TRP A 181 -17.23 -2.28 14.02
N THR A 182 -17.58 -2.24 12.73
CA THR A 182 -18.13 -1.02 12.11
C THR A 182 -19.62 -0.80 12.34
N TYR A 183 -20.38 -1.78 12.84
CA TYR A 183 -21.84 -1.70 13.04
C TYR A 183 -22.32 -0.50 13.86
N SER A 184 -21.40 0.12 14.60
CA SER A 184 -21.70 1.01 15.69
C SER A 184 -21.87 2.48 15.25
N SER A 185 -21.31 2.86 14.09
CA SER A 185 -21.33 4.23 13.56
C SER A 185 -21.61 4.27 12.04
N PRO A 186 -22.46 5.20 11.54
CA PRO A 186 -22.70 5.41 10.11
C PRO A 186 -21.45 5.80 9.32
N MET A 187 -20.46 6.44 9.95
CA MET A 187 -19.22 6.82 9.28
C MET A 187 -18.01 6.55 10.16
N MET A 188 -17.13 5.68 9.70
CA MET A 188 -15.83 5.44 10.32
C MET A 188 -14.71 5.90 9.40
N THR A 189 -13.76 6.68 9.92
CA THR A 189 -12.61 7.17 9.16
C THR A 189 -11.32 6.78 9.85
N PHE A 190 -10.45 6.09 9.12
CA PHE A 190 -9.08 5.74 9.49
C PHE A 190 -8.13 6.50 8.57
N ASP A 191 -7.40 7.45 9.12
CA ASP A 191 -6.43 8.26 8.38
C ASP A 191 -5.06 8.12 9.05
N THR A 192 -4.09 7.61 8.31
CA THR A 192 -2.70 7.43 8.78
C THR A 192 -2.61 6.55 10.04
N CYS A 193 -3.52 5.57 10.17
CA CYS A 193 -3.55 4.65 11.31
C CYS A 193 -2.64 3.44 11.13
N THR A 194 -2.10 2.91 12.23
CA THR A 194 -1.35 1.66 12.27
C THR A 194 -2.10 0.59 13.05
N PHE A 195 -2.26 -0.61 12.49
CA PHE A 195 -2.89 -1.74 13.15
C PHE A 195 -1.87 -2.85 13.42
N ASN A 196 -1.57 -3.07 14.70
CA ASN A 196 -0.82 -4.23 15.16
C ASN A 196 -1.84 -5.37 15.37
N SER A 197 -1.97 -6.22 14.35
CA SER A 197 -3.01 -7.24 14.23
C SER A 197 -2.44 -8.64 14.42
N SER A 198 -3.24 -9.56 14.95
CA SER A 198 -2.87 -10.98 15.08
C SER A 198 -3.84 -11.89 14.34
N GLY A 199 -4.13 -11.49 13.09
CA GLY A 199 -4.92 -12.21 12.09
C GLY A 199 -6.33 -11.66 11.87
N LYS A 200 -6.76 -10.67 12.65
CA LYS A 200 -8.06 -10.00 12.52
C LYS A 200 -7.90 -8.51 12.80
N THR A 201 -8.31 -7.67 11.85
CA THR A 201 -8.06 -6.22 11.93
C THR A 201 -9.36 -5.44 12.10
N ILE A 202 -10.19 -5.34 11.06
CA ILE A 202 -11.50 -4.67 11.11
C ILE A 202 -12.60 -5.65 10.70
N ASN A 203 -13.69 -5.68 11.47
CA ASN A 203 -14.89 -6.42 11.11
C ASN A 203 -15.96 -5.46 10.56
N VAL A 204 -16.25 -5.55 9.28
CA VAL A 204 -17.29 -4.75 8.62
C VAL A 204 -18.60 -5.55 8.65
N TYR A 205 -19.38 -5.35 9.69
CA TYR A 205 -20.54 -6.15 10.03
C TYR A 205 -21.62 -5.26 10.66
N THR A 206 -22.89 -5.71 10.63
CA THR A 206 -24.05 -5.08 11.26
C THR A 206 -24.99 -6.17 11.77
N ASP A 207 -25.49 -6.03 12.99
CA ASP A 207 -26.47 -6.97 13.56
C ASP A 207 -27.84 -6.86 12.89
N PHE A 208 -28.58 -7.96 12.89
CA PHE A 208 -29.93 -8.00 12.31
C PHE A 208 -30.84 -6.98 13.02
N GLY A 209 -31.35 -6.01 12.26
CA GLY A 209 -32.22 -4.94 12.77
C GLY A 209 -31.49 -3.73 13.35
N ALA A 210 -30.16 -3.78 13.47
CA ALA A 210 -29.32 -2.60 13.72
C ALA A 210 -29.09 -1.82 12.41
N GLY A 211 -28.72 -0.54 12.52
CA GLY A 211 -28.18 0.21 11.37
C GLY A 211 -29.14 0.39 10.18
N LYS A 212 -30.25 1.09 10.39
CA LYS A 212 -31.15 1.50 9.29
C LYS A 212 -30.59 2.71 8.52
N HIS A 213 -29.37 2.59 8.03
CA HIS A 213 -28.65 3.61 7.27
C HIS A 213 -27.45 2.97 6.57
N ASP A 214 -26.92 3.64 5.56
CA ASP A 214 -25.65 3.26 4.95
C ASP A 214 -24.52 3.45 5.96
N ILE A 215 -23.55 2.53 5.92
CA ILE A 215 -22.33 2.60 6.73
C ILE A 215 -21.16 2.85 5.81
N THR A 216 -20.47 3.96 6.04
CA THR A 216 -19.30 4.39 5.29
C THR A 216 -18.02 4.10 6.07
N VAL A 217 -17.05 3.45 5.44
CA VAL A 217 -15.71 3.21 5.99
C VAL A 217 -14.69 3.88 5.08
N ASN A 218 -14.05 4.93 5.56
CA ASN A 218 -12.94 5.59 4.87
C ASN A 218 -11.62 5.07 5.45
N TYR A 219 -10.75 4.54 4.61
CA TYR A 219 -9.47 3.93 4.99
C TYR A 219 -8.35 4.50 4.14
N LYS A 220 -7.46 5.26 4.76
CA LYS A 220 -6.48 6.08 4.05
C LYS A 220 -5.11 6.04 4.71
N ASP A 221 -4.08 5.82 3.90
CA ASP A 221 -2.67 5.88 4.29
C ASP A 221 -2.33 5.00 5.52
N CYS A 222 -3.02 3.87 5.67
CA CYS A 222 -2.91 3.03 6.84
C CYS A 222 -1.87 1.92 6.68
N THR A 223 -1.32 1.49 7.81
CA THR A 223 -0.39 0.35 7.89
C THR A 223 -0.99 -0.78 8.71
N VAL A 224 -0.90 -2.01 8.23
CA VAL A 224 -1.23 -3.22 9.00
C VAL A 224 0.01 -4.07 9.18
N ILE A 225 0.32 -4.38 10.43
CA ILE A 225 1.40 -5.26 10.86
C ILE A 225 0.74 -6.49 11.46
N GLY A 226 0.60 -7.53 10.65
CA GLY A 226 0.03 -8.81 11.03
C GLY A 226 1.06 -9.75 11.65
N SER A 227 0.67 -10.40 12.74
CA SER A 227 1.40 -11.46 13.42
C SER A 227 0.43 -12.58 13.79
N THR A 228 0.01 -13.35 12.80
CA THR A 228 -0.87 -14.52 12.94
C THR A 228 -0.40 -15.40 14.08
N LEU A 229 -1.30 -15.72 15.00
CA LEU A 229 -1.00 -16.72 16.03
C LEU A 229 -1.02 -18.11 15.41
N GLU A 230 -0.13 -18.98 15.89
CA GLU A 230 -0.14 -20.41 15.56
C GLU A 230 -1.56 -20.96 15.83
N GLU A 231 -2.07 -21.80 14.93
CA GLU A 231 -3.45 -22.35 14.92
C GLU A 231 -4.59 -21.39 14.52
N LYS A 232 -4.34 -20.08 14.40
CA LYS A 232 -5.35 -19.13 13.89
C LYS A 232 -5.19 -18.92 12.38
N LYS A 233 -6.28 -18.49 11.75
CA LYS A 233 -6.33 -18.12 10.34
C LYS A 233 -6.35 -16.59 10.23
N ASP A 234 -5.55 -16.06 9.33
CA ASP A 234 -5.61 -14.65 8.99
C ASP A 234 -6.80 -14.35 8.11
N LYS A 235 -7.20 -13.09 8.16
CA LYS A 235 -8.19 -12.48 7.28
C LYS A 235 -7.58 -11.27 6.62
N ALA A 236 -8.10 -10.92 5.44
CA ALA A 236 -7.87 -9.59 4.88
C ALA A 236 -8.20 -8.49 5.90
N VAL A 237 -7.64 -7.29 5.69
CA VAL A 237 -7.73 -6.17 6.66
C VAL A 237 -9.18 -5.90 7.08
N MET A 238 -10.11 -5.91 6.13
CA MET A 238 -11.55 -5.78 6.37
C MET A 238 -12.27 -7.09 6.06
N ASN A 239 -12.82 -7.74 7.08
CA ASN A 239 -13.72 -8.88 6.91
C ASN A 239 -15.17 -8.38 6.82
N ILE A 240 -15.76 -8.43 5.62
CA ILE A 240 -17.06 -7.85 5.31
C ILE A 240 -18.16 -8.90 5.36
N ASN A 241 -19.30 -8.58 5.98
CA ASN A 241 -20.52 -9.35 5.88
C ASN A 241 -21.74 -8.42 5.74
N ASP A 242 -22.31 -8.38 4.53
CA ASP A 242 -23.44 -7.51 4.17
C ASP A 242 -24.80 -8.21 4.16
N SER A 243 -24.89 -9.42 4.74
CA SER A 243 -26.12 -10.23 4.78
C SER A 243 -27.27 -9.51 5.49
N ASN A 244 -26.94 -8.66 6.46
CA ASN A 244 -27.89 -8.01 7.35
C ASN A 244 -28.24 -6.57 6.94
N MET A 245 -27.69 -6.05 5.84
CA MET A 245 -27.83 -4.63 5.48
C MET A 245 -29.24 -4.24 4.99
N GLY A 246 -30.13 -5.19 4.70
CA GLY A 246 -31.50 -4.88 4.29
C GLY A 246 -31.54 -4.05 2.99
N ASP A 247 -32.04 -2.82 3.08
CA ASP A 247 -32.11 -1.84 1.99
C ASP A 247 -30.90 -0.87 1.93
N TYR A 248 -29.96 -1.01 2.87
CA TYR A 248 -28.80 -0.13 3.04
C TYR A 248 -27.53 -0.77 2.49
N LYS A 249 -26.45 0.01 2.46
CA LYS A 249 -25.16 -0.41 1.89
C LYS A 249 -23.98 -0.17 2.82
N TYR A 250 -22.96 -1.00 2.68
CA TYR A 250 -21.61 -0.61 3.03
C TYR A 250 -20.98 0.17 1.88
N ILE A 251 -20.38 1.30 2.20
CA ILE A 251 -19.62 2.13 1.27
C ILE A 251 -18.19 2.19 1.80
N ILE A 252 -17.29 1.44 1.19
CA ILE A 252 -15.90 1.33 1.63
C ILE A 252 -15.05 2.15 0.67
N ASN A 253 -14.39 3.18 1.18
CA ASN A 253 -13.50 4.04 0.41
C ASN A 253 -12.06 3.81 0.89
N ILE A 254 -11.26 3.19 0.02
CA ILE A 254 -9.84 2.96 0.24
C ILE A 254 -9.09 3.98 -0.62
N SER A 255 -8.12 4.67 -0.04
CA SER A 255 -7.32 5.64 -0.77
C SER A 255 -5.90 5.76 -0.24
N GLY A 256 -5.03 6.35 -1.05
CA GLY A 256 -3.66 6.66 -0.66
C GLY A 256 -2.78 5.41 -0.53
N THR A 257 -1.67 5.55 0.19
CA THR A 257 -0.63 4.51 0.26
C THR A 257 -0.84 3.61 1.47
N ASN A 258 -1.53 2.50 1.27
CA ASN A 258 -1.77 1.51 2.32
C ASN A 258 -0.70 0.41 2.28
N VAL A 259 -0.18 0.03 3.45
CA VAL A 259 0.85 -1.00 3.58
C VAL A 259 0.30 -2.16 4.40
N VAL A 260 0.26 -3.36 3.83
CA VAL A 260 -0.26 -4.57 4.50
C VAL A 260 0.83 -5.62 4.57
N ASN A 261 1.25 -5.97 5.79
CA ASN A 261 2.26 -7.00 6.05
C ASN A 261 1.67 -8.08 6.97
N GLY A 262 2.00 -9.36 6.72
CA GLY A 262 1.63 -10.45 7.62
C GLY A 262 0.12 -10.73 7.68
N VAL A 263 -0.59 -10.44 6.60
CA VAL A 263 -2.01 -10.76 6.39
C VAL A 263 -2.14 -11.70 5.21
N THR A 264 -2.99 -12.72 5.31
CA THR A 264 -3.30 -13.61 4.19
C THR A 264 -4.29 -12.93 3.23
N PRO A 265 -3.95 -12.75 1.95
CA PRO A 265 -4.89 -12.24 0.94
C PRO A 265 -6.13 -13.11 0.78
N ASP A 266 -7.23 -12.51 0.34
CA ASP A 266 -8.54 -13.16 0.26
C ASP A 266 -8.53 -14.47 -0.55
N ASN A 267 -7.83 -14.49 -1.70
CA ASN A 267 -7.72 -15.66 -2.57
C ASN A 267 -6.97 -16.85 -1.94
N LEU A 268 -6.14 -16.60 -0.93
CA LEU A 268 -5.41 -17.63 -0.19
C LEU A 268 -6.09 -18.00 1.13
N ASN A 269 -7.11 -17.24 1.54
CA ASN A 269 -7.84 -17.51 2.77
C ASN A 269 -8.82 -18.67 2.58
N ASN A 270 -8.52 -19.80 3.24
CA ASN A 270 -9.31 -21.02 3.21
C ASN A 270 -10.10 -21.31 4.49
N GLU A 271 -10.37 -20.29 5.32
CA GLU A 271 -11.17 -20.47 6.55
C GLU A 271 -12.57 -21.04 6.25
N TYR A 272 -13.14 -20.71 5.09
CA TYR A 272 -14.41 -21.23 4.59
C TYR A 272 -14.40 -21.27 3.06
N THR A 273 -15.20 -22.17 2.47
CA THR A 273 -15.33 -22.27 1.01
C THR A 273 -15.96 -21.00 0.46
N LYS A 274 -15.27 -20.33 -0.46
CA LYS A 274 -15.76 -19.18 -1.22
C LYS A 274 -16.01 -19.61 -2.66
N GLU A 275 -17.11 -19.12 -3.25
CA GLU A 275 -17.26 -19.19 -4.70
C GLU A 275 -16.26 -18.21 -5.33
N GLN A 276 -15.73 -18.55 -6.51
CA GLN A 276 -14.73 -17.72 -7.19
C GLN A 276 -15.21 -16.27 -7.39
N LYS A 277 -16.52 -16.08 -7.64
CA LYS A 277 -17.17 -14.78 -7.77
C LYS A 277 -17.12 -13.90 -6.51
N ASP A 278 -16.91 -14.49 -5.33
CA ASP A 278 -16.86 -13.81 -4.04
C ASP A 278 -15.43 -13.46 -3.61
N ILE A 279 -14.42 -13.82 -4.43
CA ILE A 279 -13.01 -13.54 -4.18
C ILE A 279 -12.68 -12.12 -4.64
N SER A 280 -12.25 -11.27 -3.70
CA SER A 280 -11.84 -9.88 -3.92
C SER A 280 -10.46 -9.74 -4.57
N CYS A 281 -9.62 -10.78 -4.52
CA CYS A 281 -8.23 -10.71 -4.95
C CYS A 281 -7.44 -9.62 -4.19
N SER A 282 -7.78 -9.37 -2.92
CA SER A 282 -7.19 -8.29 -2.14
C SER A 282 -6.79 -8.73 -0.73
N SER A 283 -5.70 -8.16 -0.24
CA SER A 283 -5.32 -8.20 1.18
C SER A 283 -6.05 -7.15 2.02
N LEU A 284 -6.68 -6.15 1.40
CA LEU A 284 -7.37 -5.06 2.10
C LEU A 284 -8.80 -5.42 2.51
N PHE A 285 -9.49 -6.27 1.75
CA PHE A 285 -10.85 -6.69 2.10
C PHE A 285 -11.18 -8.09 1.61
N GLU A 286 -12.05 -8.77 2.34
CA GLU A 286 -12.63 -10.08 2.00
C GLU A 286 -14.13 -10.11 2.32
N PHE A 287 -14.85 -11.05 1.71
CA PHE A 287 -16.25 -11.32 2.06
C PHE A 287 -16.39 -12.59 2.91
N ASN A 288 -17.07 -12.45 4.03
CA ASN A 288 -17.38 -13.53 4.95
C ASN A 288 -18.63 -14.28 4.54
N THR A 289 -18.45 -15.26 3.66
CA THR A 289 -19.50 -16.13 3.13
C THR A 289 -19.75 -17.37 3.97
N LYS A 290 -19.20 -17.47 5.19
CA LYS A 290 -19.36 -18.65 6.07
C LYS A 290 -20.81 -19.11 6.26
N TYR A 291 -21.76 -18.18 6.20
CA TYR A 291 -23.20 -18.44 6.33
C TYR A 291 -23.98 -18.18 5.01
N GLY A 292 -23.30 -18.18 3.87
CA GLY A 292 -23.88 -18.16 2.52
C GLY A 292 -24.37 -16.82 1.98
N ALA A 293 -24.34 -15.73 2.77
CA ALA A 293 -24.91 -14.44 2.37
C ALA A 293 -24.02 -13.21 2.62
N GLY A 294 -22.71 -13.41 2.82
CA GLY A 294 -21.78 -12.33 3.17
C GLY A 294 -21.47 -11.34 2.05
N ASN A 295 -21.77 -11.72 0.80
CA ASN A 295 -21.68 -10.90 -0.40
C ASN A 295 -23.02 -10.92 -1.14
N SER A 296 -24.01 -10.24 -0.56
CA SER A 296 -25.38 -10.14 -1.03
C SER A 296 -25.61 -9.02 -2.05
N GLY A 297 -24.55 -8.28 -2.39
CA GLY A 297 -24.58 -7.15 -3.30
C GLY A 297 -24.92 -5.80 -2.67
N ARG A 298 -24.76 -5.70 -1.34
CA ARG A 298 -24.97 -4.48 -0.56
C ARG A 298 -23.68 -3.80 -0.16
N THR A 299 -22.57 -4.19 -0.77
CA THR A 299 -21.26 -3.58 -0.55
C THR A 299 -20.80 -2.90 -1.83
N VAL A 300 -20.39 -1.65 -1.70
CA VAL A 300 -19.62 -0.92 -2.70
C VAL A 300 -18.23 -0.67 -2.15
N VAL A 301 -17.20 -1.05 -2.91
CA VAL A 301 -15.80 -0.77 -2.57
C VAL A 301 -15.22 0.12 -3.66
N ASN A 302 -14.67 1.26 -3.25
CA ASN A 302 -13.96 2.21 -4.08
C ASN A 302 -12.48 2.21 -3.68
N VAL A 303 -11.58 2.14 -4.66
CA VAL A 303 -10.14 2.31 -4.48
C VAL A 303 -9.71 3.51 -5.31
N ASP A 304 -9.19 4.55 -4.67
CA ASP A 304 -8.81 5.82 -5.31
C ASP A 304 -9.91 6.35 -6.25
N GLU A 305 -11.13 6.44 -5.71
CA GLU A 305 -12.36 6.89 -6.41
C GLU A 305 -12.88 5.95 -7.51
N VAL A 306 -12.17 4.87 -7.83
CA VAL A 306 -12.62 3.85 -8.79
C VAL A 306 -13.40 2.76 -8.06
N ALA A 307 -14.65 2.54 -8.47
CA ALA A 307 -15.44 1.42 -7.97
C ALA A 307 -14.83 0.10 -8.46
N VAL A 308 -14.38 -0.74 -7.52
CA VAL A 308 -13.80 -2.07 -7.79
C VAL A 308 -14.77 -3.21 -7.47
N TRP A 309 -15.75 -2.96 -6.59
CA TRP A 309 -16.79 -3.91 -6.23
C TRP A 309 -18.15 -3.24 -6.12
N LYS A 310 -19.18 -3.85 -6.71
CA LYS A 310 -20.59 -3.45 -6.56
C LYS A 310 -21.51 -4.58 -7.01
N ASP A 311 -22.77 -4.55 -6.56
CA ASP A 311 -23.82 -5.48 -7.00
C ASP A 311 -23.42 -6.96 -6.85
N GLY A 312 -22.58 -7.26 -5.85
CA GLY A 312 -22.19 -8.61 -5.46
C GLY A 312 -21.04 -9.18 -6.28
N LYS A 313 -20.32 -8.36 -7.04
CA LYS A 313 -19.22 -8.80 -7.91
C LYS A 313 -18.15 -7.72 -8.05
N MET A 314 -16.97 -8.18 -8.45
CA MET A 314 -15.90 -7.30 -8.93
C MET A 314 -16.33 -6.62 -10.24
N VAL A 315 -16.04 -5.32 -10.36
CA VAL A 315 -16.35 -4.52 -11.55
C VAL A 315 -15.12 -3.82 -12.14
N SER A 316 -14.03 -3.75 -11.39
CA SER A 316 -12.71 -3.34 -11.87
C SER A 316 -11.66 -4.12 -11.11
N HIS A 317 -10.63 -4.55 -11.83
CA HIS A 317 -9.49 -5.26 -11.24
C HIS A 317 -8.37 -4.31 -10.79
N VAL A 318 -8.59 -2.99 -10.89
CA VAL A 318 -7.56 -1.99 -10.59
C VAL A 318 -7.07 -2.13 -9.15
N ASN A 319 -5.76 -2.04 -8.95
CA ASN A 319 -5.09 -2.08 -7.63
C ASN A 319 -5.32 -3.37 -6.81
N SER A 320 -5.86 -4.43 -7.41
CA SER A 320 -5.97 -5.75 -6.78
C SER A 320 -4.59 -6.41 -6.62
N ASP A 321 -4.48 -7.38 -5.71
CA ASP A 321 -3.25 -8.12 -5.47
C ASP A 321 -2.86 -8.93 -6.74
N GLY A 322 -3.85 -9.52 -7.43
CA GLY A 322 -3.62 -10.23 -8.69
C GLY A 322 -3.11 -9.34 -9.81
N GLN A 323 -3.48 -8.05 -9.85
CA GLN A 323 -2.90 -7.12 -10.81
C GLN A 323 -1.45 -6.79 -10.46
N ARG A 324 -1.16 -6.54 -9.18
CA ARG A 324 0.20 -6.23 -8.71
C ARG A 324 1.16 -7.39 -8.92
N ASP A 325 0.68 -8.62 -8.76
CA ASP A 325 1.46 -9.84 -8.92
C ASP A 325 1.55 -10.32 -10.38
N ASN A 326 0.87 -9.63 -11.31
CA ASN A 326 0.72 -10.04 -12.72
C ASN A 326 0.24 -11.49 -12.88
N ALA A 327 -0.68 -11.93 -12.02
CA ALA A 327 -1.20 -13.29 -11.95
C ALA A 327 -2.37 -13.47 -12.94
N PHE A 328 -2.04 -13.57 -14.23
CA PHE A 328 -3.02 -13.71 -15.30
C PHE A 328 -2.68 -14.83 -16.28
N THR A 329 -3.72 -15.56 -16.68
CA THR A 329 -3.72 -16.40 -17.87
C THR A 329 -4.27 -15.58 -19.04
N VAL A 330 -3.51 -15.49 -20.14
CA VAL A 330 -3.93 -14.82 -21.38
C VAL A 330 -4.16 -15.87 -22.46
N THR A 331 -5.32 -15.80 -23.11
CA THR A 331 -5.68 -16.65 -24.26
C THR A 331 -6.13 -15.79 -25.42
N GLU A 332 -5.80 -16.20 -26.62
CA GLU A 332 -6.10 -15.47 -27.86
C GLU A 332 -7.04 -16.34 -28.70
N SER A 333 -8.11 -15.75 -29.24
CA SER A 333 -8.95 -16.43 -30.23
C SER A 333 -8.22 -16.56 -31.56
N GLU A 334 -8.73 -17.42 -32.43
CA GLU A 334 -8.36 -17.40 -33.85
C GLU A 334 -8.65 -16.03 -34.47
N TRP A 335 -7.87 -15.67 -35.49
CA TRP A 335 -8.08 -14.47 -36.29
C TRP A 335 -9.31 -14.63 -37.19
N ILE A 336 -10.16 -13.60 -37.20
CA ILE A 336 -11.34 -13.52 -38.05
C ILE A 336 -11.15 -12.36 -39.03
N PRO A 337 -11.18 -12.58 -40.36
CA PRO A 337 -11.06 -11.51 -41.33
C PRO A 337 -12.26 -10.58 -41.29
N ASN A 338 -12.02 -9.28 -41.52
CA ASN A 338 -13.09 -8.32 -41.76
C ASN A 338 -13.72 -8.53 -43.16
N ALA A 339 -14.83 -7.82 -43.44
CA ALA A 339 -15.63 -8.08 -44.64
C ALA A 339 -14.92 -7.84 -45.98
N ASP A 340 -13.85 -7.04 -46.00
CA ASP A 340 -13.05 -6.72 -47.19
C ASP A 340 -11.65 -7.36 -47.16
N GLU A 341 -11.37 -8.24 -46.20
CA GLU A 341 -10.08 -8.95 -46.01
C GLU A 341 -8.86 -8.01 -45.92
N THR A 342 -9.09 -6.76 -45.51
CA THR A 342 -8.03 -5.76 -45.32
C THR A 342 -7.42 -5.78 -43.92
N ALA A 343 -8.09 -6.42 -42.96
CA ALA A 343 -7.63 -6.60 -41.60
C ALA A 343 -8.30 -7.83 -40.96
N TYR A 344 -7.73 -8.26 -39.83
CA TYR A 344 -8.21 -9.36 -39.03
C TYR A 344 -8.48 -8.87 -37.61
N THR A 345 -9.44 -9.50 -36.94
CA THR A 345 -9.74 -9.25 -35.54
C THR A 345 -9.63 -10.53 -34.74
N ARG A 346 -9.05 -10.46 -33.54
CA ARG A 346 -9.10 -11.54 -32.56
C ARG A 346 -9.47 -10.99 -31.18
N THR A 347 -10.07 -11.83 -30.36
CA THR A 347 -10.32 -11.51 -28.95
C THR A 347 -9.15 -12.02 -28.11
N VAL A 348 -8.55 -11.12 -27.34
CA VAL A 348 -7.60 -11.47 -26.28
C VAL A 348 -8.35 -11.47 -24.97
N THR A 349 -8.41 -12.62 -24.32
CA THR A 349 -9.06 -12.83 -23.04
C THR A 349 -7.99 -12.95 -21.96
N LYS A 350 -8.05 -12.06 -20.97
CA LYS A 350 -7.16 -12.04 -19.81
C LYS A 350 -7.96 -12.41 -18.57
N VAL A 351 -7.59 -13.53 -17.93
CA VAL A 351 -8.27 -14.05 -16.73
C VAL A 351 -7.31 -13.98 -15.54
N CYS A 352 -7.73 -13.35 -14.44
CA CYS A 352 -6.94 -13.35 -13.21
C CYS A 352 -6.94 -14.74 -12.57
N ASP A 353 -5.76 -15.28 -12.26
CA ASP A 353 -5.60 -16.61 -11.67
C ASP A 353 -6.10 -16.69 -10.21
N TYR A 354 -6.28 -15.54 -9.55
CA TYR A 354 -6.71 -15.47 -8.15
C TYR A 354 -8.22 -15.40 -8.00
N CYS A 355 -8.89 -14.47 -8.69
CA CYS A 355 -10.34 -14.26 -8.58
C CYS A 355 -11.14 -14.64 -9.83
N GLY A 356 -10.49 -15.03 -10.93
CA GLY A 356 -11.19 -15.33 -12.19
C GLY A 356 -11.82 -14.12 -12.87
N TYR A 357 -11.45 -12.89 -12.50
CA TYR A 357 -11.91 -11.70 -13.21
C TYR A 357 -11.40 -11.73 -14.64
N THR A 358 -12.31 -11.51 -15.60
CA THR A 358 -12.03 -11.61 -17.02
C THR A 358 -12.14 -10.25 -17.68
N GLU A 359 -11.10 -9.88 -18.43
CA GLU A 359 -11.09 -8.74 -19.35
C GLU A 359 -10.94 -9.28 -20.77
N GLU A 360 -11.74 -8.74 -21.69
CA GLU A 360 -11.62 -9.06 -23.11
C GLU A 360 -11.31 -7.79 -23.88
N THR A 361 -10.32 -7.87 -24.76
CA THR A 361 -9.94 -6.80 -25.68
C THR A 361 -9.90 -7.33 -27.10
N GLU A 362 -10.37 -6.53 -28.05
CA GLU A 362 -10.21 -6.86 -29.47
C GLU A 362 -8.87 -6.31 -29.98
N GLU A 363 -8.09 -7.17 -30.63
CA GLU A 363 -6.88 -6.79 -31.34
C GLU A 363 -7.12 -6.81 -32.85
N THR A 364 -6.53 -5.83 -33.54
CA THR A 364 -6.48 -5.82 -35.01
C THR A 364 -5.16 -6.45 -35.46
N GLY A 365 -5.19 -7.18 -36.58
CA GLY A 365 -4.01 -7.78 -37.20
C GLY A 365 -4.04 -7.64 -38.71
N TYR A 366 -2.88 -7.79 -39.32
CA TYR A 366 -2.66 -7.67 -40.75
C TYR A 366 -1.79 -8.80 -41.27
N THR A 367 -1.91 -9.11 -42.57
CA THR A 367 -1.09 -10.15 -43.18
C THR A 367 0.33 -9.64 -43.44
N VAL A 368 1.30 -10.51 -43.20
CA VAL A 368 2.67 -10.37 -43.66
C VAL A 368 2.98 -11.57 -44.54
N SER A 369 3.31 -11.29 -45.81
CA SER A 369 3.58 -12.31 -46.82
C SER A 369 4.97 -12.10 -47.44
N TYR A 370 5.60 -13.19 -47.87
CA TYR A 370 6.95 -13.17 -48.43
C TYR A 370 6.96 -13.67 -49.88
N ALA A 371 7.19 -12.75 -50.83
CA ALA A 371 7.34 -13.07 -52.24
C ALA A 371 8.81 -13.38 -52.56
N LEU A 372 9.17 -14.66 -52.72
CA LEU A 372 10.57 -15.09 -52.94
C LEU A 372 11.15 -14.65 -54.30
N ASN A 373 10.32 -14.11 -55.20
CA ASN A 373 10.73 -13.51 -56.47
C ASN A 373 11.69 -14.41 -57.30
N GLY A 374 11.30 -15.66 -57.51
CA GLY A 374 12.08 -16.67 -58.23
C GLY A 374 13.18 -17.37 -57.41
N GLY A 375 13.28 -17.07 -56.12
CA GLY A 375 14.07 -17.84 -55.16
C GLY A 375 13.34 -19.09 -54.64
N THR A 376 14.09 -19.93 -53.95
CA THR A 376 13.67 -21.13 -53.23
C THR A 376 13.82 -20.90 -51.73
N GLY A 377 12.80 -21.32 -50.96
CA GLY A 377 12.80 -21.23 -49.50
C GLY A 377 13.94 -22.00 -48.85
N SER A 378 14.17 -21.73 -47.58
CA SER A 378 15.09 -22.49 -46.73
C SER A 378 14.28 -23.51 -45.92
N ASP A 379 14.79 -24.72 -45.72
CA ASP A 379 14.14 -25.75 -44.89
C ASP A 379 13.98 -25.32 -43.42
N THR A 380 14.72 -24.29 -42.99
CA THR A 380 14.71 -23.78 -41.62
C THR A 380 13.85 -22.53 -41.43
N VAL A 381 13.19 -22.03 -42.48
CA VAL A 381 12.43 -20.77 -42.43
C VAL A 381 11.08 -20.95 -43.10
N ASP A 382 10.00 -20.68 -42.38
CA ASP A 382 8.65 -20.69 -42.92
C ASP A 382 8.30 -19.31 -43.49
N TYR A 383 8.12 -19.26 -44.82
CA TYR A 383 7.74 -18.06 -45.57
C TYR A 383 6.23 -18.01 -45.89
N SER A 384 5.43 -18.88 -45.27
CA SER A 384 3.98 -18.78 -45.38
C SER A 384 3.47 -17.45 -44.85
N GLU A 385 2.31 -17.04 -45.35
CA GLU A 385 1.62 -15.86 -44.86
C GLU A 385 1.26 -16.04 -43.38
N GLU A 386 1.52 -15.01 -42.60
CA GLU A 386 1.17 -14.96 -41.18
C GLU A 386 0.38 -13.69 -40.88
N ILE A 387 -0.49 -13.75 -39.87
CA ILE A 387 -1.22 -12.58 -39.38
C ILE A 387 -0.50 -12.06 -38.14
N VAL A 388 -0.09 -10.81 -38.19
CA VAL A 388 0.65 -10.13 -37.12
C VAL A 388 -0.27 -9.07 -36.52
N ALA A 389 -0.29 -8.97 -35.18
CA ALA A 389 -1.04 -7.91 -34.50
C ALA A 389 -0.52 -6.53 -34.93
N ALA A 390 -1.44 -5.58 -35.10
CA ALA A 390 -1.11 -4.22 -35.47
C ALA A 390 -0.17 -3.59 -34.43
N ASP A 391 0.80 -2.81 -34.91
CA ASP A 391 1.83 -2.15 -34.08
C ASP A 391 2.74 -3.09 -33.29
N ALA A 392 2.60 -4.41 -33.44
CA ALA A 392 3.55 -5.37 -32.89
C ALA A 392 4.88 -5.32 -33.67
N GLU A 393 5.98 -5.43 -32.94
CA GLU A 393 7.30 -5.60 -33.54
C GLU A 393 7.47 -7.06 -33.97
N THR A 394 7.69 -7.28 -35.26
CA THR A 394 8.12 -8.57 -35.80
C THR A 394 9.47 -8.40 -36.51
N THR A 395 10.15 -9.51 -36.78
CA THR A 395 11.46 -9.48 -37.46
C THR A 395 11.36 -9.97 -38.87
N VAL A 396 12.05 -9.30 -39.78
CA VAL A 396 12.13 -9.69 -41.19
C VAL A 396 12.85 -11.04 -41.32
N LYS A 397 12.22 -12.00 -42.01
CA LYS A 397 12.71 -13.38 -42.13
C LYS A 397 14.08 -13.47 -42.83
N ALA A 398 14.78 -14.57 -42.58
CA ALA A 398 16.10 -14.84 -43.16
C ALA A 398 16.07 -14.89 -44.70
N ALA A 399 17.24 -14.80 -45.33
CA ALA A 399 17.35 -14.80 -46.78
C ALA A 399 16.94 -16.16 -47.39
N PRO A 400 16.10 -16.18 -48.45
CA PRO A 400 15.93 -17.36 -49.29
C PRO A 400 17.18 -17.57 -50.17
N SER A 401 17.19 -18.64 -50.95
CA SER A 401 18.28 -18.94 -51.89
C SER A 401 17.81 -18.81 -53.35
N ARG A 402 18.71 -18.44 -54.26
CA ARG A 402 18.40 -18.46 -55.70
C ARG A 402 19.67 -18.75 -56.49
N ASN A 403 19.66 -19.85 -57.25
CA ASN A 403 20.84 -20.28 -58.00
C ASN A 403 21.30 -19.22 -59.02
N GLY A 404 22.57 -18.83 -58.98
CA GLY A 404 23.15 -17.80 -59.86
C GLY A 404 22.88 -16.35 -59.44
N TYR A 405 22.30 -16.12 -58.25
CA TYR A 405 22.01 -14.78 -57.72
C TYR A 405 22.49 -14.65 -56.27
N THR A 406 22.77 -13.42 -55.87
CA THR A 406 23.02 -13.01 -54.48
C THR A 406 21.79 -12.29 -53.94
N PHE A 407 21.30 -12.68 -52.77
CA PHE A 407 20.21 -12.00 -52.07
C PHE A 407 20.69 -10.62 -51.59
N THR A 408 19.91 -9.59 -51.86
CA THR A 408 20.27 -8.19 -51.55
C THR A 408 19.40 -7.57 -50.46
N GLY A 409 18.26 -8.17 -50.14
CA GLY A 409 17.31 -7.69 -49.13
C GLY A 409 15.86 -8.01 -49.48
N TRP A 410 14.96 -7.61 -48.58
CA TRP A 410 13.52 -7.59 -48.79
C TRP A 410 13.06 -6.17 -49.12
N SER A 411 11.95 -6.02 -49.84
CA SER A 411 11.31 -4.73 -50.06
C SER A 411 9.79 -4.85 -50.03
N ASP A 412 9.12 -3.92 -49.35
CA ASP A 412 7.67 -3.76 -49.34
C ASP A 412 7.16 -2.88 -50.53
N GLY A 413 8.08 -2.39 -51.37
CA GLY A 413 7.82 -1.46 -52.47
C GLY A 413 8.18 0.00 -52.18
N GLU A 414 8.30 0.38 -50.91
CA GLU A 414 8.68 1.73 -50.47
C GLU A 414 10.05 1.73 -49.76
N ASN A 415 10.28 0.73 -48.92
CA ASN A 415 11.44 0.55 -48.07
C ASN A 415 12.20 -0.73 -48.44
N ALA A 416 13.45 -0.81 -47.97
CA ALA A 416 14.30 -1.98 -48.10
C ALA A 416 14.72 -2.46 -46.70
N TYR A 417 14.70 -3.78 -46.50
CA TYR A 417 14.96 -4.43 -45.23
C TYR A 417 16.01 -5.52 -45.38
N HIS A 418 16.87 -5.65 -44.37
CA HIS A 418 17.75 -6.78 -44.20
C HIS A 418 17.10 -7.84 -43.31
N PRO A 419 17.53 -9.11 -43.44
CA PRO A 419 17.17 -10.16 -42.50
C PRO A 419 17.44 -9.77 -41.05
N GLY A 420 16.44 -9.94 -40.18
CA GLY A 420 16.51 -9.60 -38.76
C GLY A 420 16.18 -8.14 -38.43
N ASP A 421 15.92 -7.29 -39.43
CA ASP A 421 15.41 -5.94 -39.19
C ASP A 421 14.03 -5.99 -38.51
N GLU A 422 13.75 -5.00 -37.67
CA GLU A 422 12.43 -4.80 -37.06
C GLU A 422 11.45 -4.29 -38.12
N LEU A 423 10.25 -4.87 -38.12
CA LEU A 423 9.13 -4.50 -38.98
C LEU A 423 7.92 -4.15 -38.09
N THR A 424 7.45 -2.92 -38.19
CA THR A 424 6.19 -2.48 -37.59
C THR A 424 5.07 -2.70 -38.60
N VAL A 425 4.07 -3.50 -38.24
CA VAL A 425 2.96 -3.85 -39.14
C VAL A 425 1.77 -2.91 -38.89
N THR A 426 1.54 -1.98 -39.81
CA THR A 426 0.40 -1.04 -39.77
C THR A 426 -0.67 -1.34 -40.83
N GLY A 427 -0.45 -2.37 -41.64
CA GLY A 427 -1.32 -2.78 -42.75
C GLY A 427 -0.81 -4.06 -43.42
N ASN A 428 -1.63 -4.66 -44.29
CA ASN A 428 -1.22 -5.84 -45.05
C ASN A 428 0.06 -5.56 -45.85
N THR A 429 1.09 -6.38 -45.66
CA THR A 429 2.44 -6.13 -46.16
C THR A 429 2.95 -7.34 -46.94
N THR A 430 3.54 -7.09 -48.12
CA THR A 430 4.24 -8.12 -48.90
C THR A 430 5.71 -7.75 -49.05
N LEU A 431 6.58 -8.52 -48.41
CA LEU A 431 8.03 -8.39 -48.56
C LEU A 431 8.53 -9.21 -49.73
N THR A 432 9.08 -8.54 -50.74
CA THR A 432 9.57 -9.14 -51.98
C THR A 432 11.09 -9.24 -51.98
N ALA A 433 11.62 -10.45 -52.21
CA ALA A 433 13.05 -10.71 -52.27
C ALA A 433 13.71 -10.00 -53.45
N GLN A 434 14.82 -9.31 -53.16
CA GLN A 434 15.63 -8.59 -54.15
C GLN A 434 16.91 -9.35 -54.44
N TRP A 435 17.27 -9.46 -55.72
CA TRP A 435 18.36 -10.31 -56.21
C TRP A 435 19.32 -9.55 -57.13
N SER A 436 20.62 -9.77 -56.97
CA SER A 436 21.65 -9.37 -57.94
C SER A 436 22.21 -10.61 -58.64
N SER A 437 22.35 -10.59 -59.97
CA SER A 437 22.94 -11.72 -60.70
C SER A 437 24.42 -11.85 -60.38
N ASN A 438 24.89 -13.09 -60.23
CA ASN A 438 26.30 -13.40 -60.05
C ASN A 438 26.94 -13.45 -61.44
N SER A 439 27.62 -12.37 -61.87
CA SER A 439 28.38 -12.40 -63.13
C SER A 439 29.50 -13.42 -63.03
N THR A 440 29.50 -14.42 -63.93
CA THR A 440 30.64 -15.33 -64.11
C THR A 440 31.84 -14.51 -64.60
N PRO A 441 33.03 -14.57 -63.96
CA PRO A 441 34.23 -13.99 -64.55
C PRO A 441 34.48 -14.70 -65.89
N GLU A 442 34.61 -13.96 -66.99
CA GLU A 442 35.09 -14.54 -68.24
C GLU A 442 36.53 -15.04 -68.02
N ASP A 443 36.78 -16.34 -68.29
CA ASP A 443 38.11 -16.95 -68.23
C ASP A 443 39.08 -16.16 -69.12
N PRO A 444 40.29 -15.78 -68.64
CA PRO A 444 41.31 -15.21 -69.51
C PRO A 444 41.75 -16.27 -70.53
N VAL A 445 41.56 -16.00 -71.82
CA VAL A 445 42.11 -16.82 -72.90
C VAL A 445 43.63 -16.67 -72.89
N GLU A 446 44.34 -17.72 -72.48
CA GLU A 446 45.80 -17.79 -72.51
C GLU A 446 46.28 -18.25 -73.92
N PRO A 447 47.11 -17.46 -74.64
CA PRO A 447 47.69 -17.90 -75.91
C PRO A 447 48.90 -18.81 -75.69
N THR A 448 48.97 -19.83 -76.54
CA THR A 448 49.93 -20.93 -76.54
C THR A 448 51.27 -20.52 -77.15
N SER A 449 52.40 -20.66 -76.41
CA SER A 449 53.70 -21.11 -76.93
C SER A 449 54.81 -21.11 -75.87
N THR A 450 55.35 -22.29 -75.58
CA THR A 450 56.60 -22.57 -74.83
C THR A 450 57.83 -22.12 -75.66
N PRO A 451 58.91 -21.57 -75.05
CA PRO A 451 60.07 -22.42 -74.69
C PRO A 451 60.85 -22.04 -73.41
N GLU A 452 61.38 -23.11 -72.80
CA GLU A 452 62.61 -23.30 -71.97
C GLU A 452 63.00 -22.37 -70.79
N GLN A 453 63.24 -23.05 -69.64
CA GLN A 453 63.91 -22.59 -68.42
C GLN A 453 65.45 -22.71 -68.57
N PRO A 454 66.23 -21.82 -67.95
CA PRO A 454 67.21 -22.29 -66.96
C PRO A 454 67.38 -21.39 -65.72
N ASP A 455 67.52 -22.09 -64.58
CA ASP A 455 68.21 -21.84 -63.29
C ASP A 455 68.26 -20.46 -62.59
N ASP A 456 67.89 -20.49 -61.30
CA ASP A 456 68.02 -19.42 -60.29
C ASP A 456 69.46 -18.90 -60.10
N PRO A 457 69.62 -17.58 -59.80
CA PRO A 457 70.10 -17.25 -58.44
C PRO A 457 69.60 -15.92 -57.82
N LEU A 458 69.30 -16.04 -56.52
CA LEU A 458 69.45 -15.11 -55.37
C LEU A 458 68.64 -13.79 -55.23
N PRO A 459 68.30 -13.40 -53.96
CA PRO A 459 67.26 -12.42 -53.63
C PRO A 459 67.80 -10.99 -53.38
N PRO A 460 66.90 -9.97 -53.39
CA PRO A 460 67.04 -8.87 -52.44
C PRO A 460 65.76 -8.58 -51.64
N GLN A 461 66.04 -8.18 -50.41
CA GLN A 461 65.20 -7.84 -49.27
C GLN A 461 64.82 -6.36 -49.33
N THR A 462 63.56 -5.99 -49.13
CA THR A 462 62.97 -5.11 -48.06
C THR A 462 61.94 -4.22 -48.78
N GLY A 463 60.70 -4.06 -48.35
CA GLY A 463 60.21 -3.63 -47.05
C GLY A 463 59.48 -2.31 -47.28
N ASP A 464 58.19 -2.23 -46.95
CA ASP A 464 57.63 -0.95 -46.53
C ASP A 464 56.54 -1.13 -45.47
N ASN A 465 56.84 -0.59 -44.29
CA ASN A 465 56.15 -0.78 -43.02
C ASN A 465 55.43 0.51 -42.60
N SER A 466 54.56 1.07 -43.45
CA SER A 466 53.77 2.24 -43.05
C SER A 466 52.41 1.84 -42.49
N ASN A 467 52.31 1.81 -41.16
CA ASN A 467 51.12 2.07 -40.31
C ASN A 467 50.85 1.10 -39.14
N VAL A 468 51.74 0.15 -38.82
CA VAL A 468 51.53 -0.71 -37.63
C VAL A 468 51.68 0.08 -36.31
N SER A 469 52.44 1.17 -36.30
CA SER A 469 52.55 2.07 -35.13
C SER A 469 51.29 2.89 -34.85
N ARG A 470 50.40 3.09 -35.84
CA ARG A 470 49.12 3.81 -35.63
C ARG A 470 48.07 2.94 -34.97
N TRP A 471 48.10 1.62 -35.19
CA TRP A 471 47.16 0.68 -34.58
C TRP A 471 47.51 0.35 -33.12
N MET A 472 48.79 0.35 -32.74
CA MET A 472 49.19 0.11 -31.34
C MET A 472 49.03 1.35 -30.43
N ALA A 473 49.09 2.57 -30.96
CA ALA A 473 48.86 3.79 -30.17
C ALA A 473 47.38 4.01 -29.80
N LEU A 474 46.43 3.48 -30.59
CA LEU A 474 44.99 3.60 -30.31
C LEU A 474 44.49 2.59 -29.28
N MET A 475 45.12 1.42 -29.14
CA MET A 475 44.72 0.43 -28.12
C MET A 475 45.17 0.77 -26.68
N LEU A 476 46.07 1.74 -26.48
CA LEU A 476 46.54 2.12 -25.13
C LEU A 476 45.77 3.29 -24.51
N ILE A 477 44.78 3.87 -25.21
CA ILE A 477 43.95 4.97 -24.69
C ILE A 477 42.68 4.46 -23.96
N SER A 478 42.32 3.17 -24.06
CA SER A 478 41.11 2.65 -23.40
C SER A 478 41.33 2.01 -22.02
N CYS A 479 42.54 2.00 -21.46
CA CYS A 479 42.84 1.26 -20.22
C CYS A 479 43.60 2.04 -19.13
N GLY A 480 43.62 3.38 -19.15
CA GLY A 480 44.37 4.17 -18.16
C GLY A 480 43.70 5.45 -17.68
N GLY A 481 43.00 5.38 -16.55
CA GLY A 481 42.52 6.52 -15.74
C GLY A 481 41.02 6.41 -15.46
N PHE A 482 40.51 6.13 -14.26
CA PHE A 482 40.95 6.62 -12.95
C PHE A 482 40.60 5.62 -11.84
N ALA A 483 41.62 5.23 -11.07
CA ALA A 483 41.50 4.92 -9.66
C ALA A 483 42.11 6.09 -8.86
N GLY A 484 41.47 6.45 -7.75
CA GLY A 484 41.91 7.48 -6.79
C GLY A 484 40.88 8.61 -6.72
N THR A 485 40.16 8.85 -5.64
CA THR A 485 40.49 8.80 -4.20
C THR A 485 39.16 8.84 -3.43
N PHE A 486 38.90 8.11 -2.34
CA PHE A 486 39.47 8.30 -1.01
C PHE A 486 38.99 7.14 -0.11
N MET A 487 39.92 6.47 0.56
CA MET A 487 39.64 5.81 1.83
C MET A 487 39.08 6.85 2.82
N PHE A 488 38.06 6.52 3.62
CA PHE A 488 38.14 6.56 5.09
C PHE A 488 36.79 6.19 5.74
N LYS A 489 36.85 5.23 6.68
CA LYS A 489 35.97 5.04 7.86
C LYS A 489 34.53 4.54 7.59
N LYS A 490 33.97 3.58 8.34
CA LYS A 490 34.44 2.81 9.51
C LYS A 490 33.46 1.63 9.72
N LYS A 491 34.05 0.52 10.16
CA LYS A 491 33.48 -0.72 10.70
C LYS A 491 32.23 -0.63 11.59
N LYS A 492 31.51 -1.75 11.51
CA LYS A 492 30.80 -2.56 12.54
C LYS A 492 29.35 -2.20 12.87
N ALA A 493 28.48 -3.20 12.76
CA ALA A 493 28.10 -4.01 13.92
C ALA A 493 27.51 -5.37 13.49
N ASP A 494 28.00 -6.44 14.11
CA ASP A 494 27.21 -7.63 14.41
C ASP A 494 26.47 -7.36 15.72
N LYS A 495 25.15 -7.55 15.72
CA LYS A 495 24.39 -8.28 16.74
C LYS A 495 22.96 -8.49 16.28
#